data_AF-A0AA90UXP5-F1
#
_entry.id   AF-A0AA90UXP5-F1
#
_cell.length_a   1.000
_cell.length_b   1.000
_cell.length_c   1.000
_cell.angle_alpha   90.00
_cell.angle_beta   90.00
_cell.angle_gamma   90.00
#
_symmetry.space_group_name_H-M   'P 1'
#
loop_
_entity.id
_entity.type
_entity.pdbx_description
1 polymer ?
#
loop_
_entity_poly.entity_id
_entity_poly.type
_entity_poly.pdbx_seq_one_letter_code
_entity_poly.pdbx_strand_id
1 'polypeptide(L)'
;MMKETNIHSQVTSTIAGDDGEAMAKSEENAKEMAPKKPNEGLKKPDDAGWYMAVVRVNCETRIADSIRINLNHNHVWFDYWIPKVKVGYIDKRSNKRRVKEKLFLSTFIFCNVSPSQLDKIRFRSDVYKMLTMPG
;
A
#
# COMPACT_ATOMS: atom_id res chain seq x y z
N MET A 1 63.68 -14.93 43.82
CA MET A 1 63.80 -14.74 42.36
C MET A 1 62.41 -14.83 41.75
N MET A 2 61.76 -13.69 41.54
CA MET A 2 60.47 -13.62 40.87
C MET A 2 60.72 -13.50 39.37
N LYS A 3 60.07 -14.33 38.55
CA LYS A 3 60.16 -14.25 37.08
C LYS A 3 59.23 -13.14 36.61
N GLU A 4 59.79 -12.08 36.08
CA GLU A 4 59.06 -11.00 35.44
C GLU A 4 58.42 -11.53 34.15
N THR A 5 57.10 -11.65 34.13
CA THR A 5 56.32 -11.92 32.92
C THR A 5 56.15 -10.61 32.16
N ASN A 6 56.87 -10.47 31.04
CA ASN A 6 56.70 -9.36 30.09
C ASN A 6 55.28 -9.36 29.53
N ILE A 7 54.44 -8.44 30.01
CA ILE A 7 53.12 -8.18 29.45
C ILE A 7 53.35 -7.37 28.17
N HIS A 8 53.16 -8.01 27.02
CA HIS A 8 53.15 -7.31 25.74
C HIS A 8 51.87 -6.46 25.69
N SER A 9 52.01 -5.14 25.77
CA SER A 9 50.92 -4.19 25.58
C SER A 9 50.35 -4.37 24.17
N GLN A 10 49.22 -5.06 24.06
CA GLN A 10 48.47 -5.15 22.81
C GLN A 10 47.89 -3.76 22.52
N VAL A 11 48.57 -2.99 21.67
CA VAL A 11 48.06 -1.72 21.16
C VAL A 11 47.01 -2.05 20.10
N THR A 12 45.75 -2.09 20.51
CA THR A 12 44.63 -2.15 19.57
C THR A 12 44.54 -0.79 18.89
N SER A 13 44.75 -0.74 17.57
CA SER A 13 44.52 0.48 16.80
C SER A 13 43.06 0.89 16.93
N THR A 14 42.82 2.08 17.49
CA THR A 14 41.50 2.72 17.41
C THR A 14 41.29 3.14 15.96
N ILE A 15 40.65 2.28 15.17
CA ILE A 15 40.10 2.69 13.88
C ILE A 15 38.93 3.60 14.24
N ALA A 16 39.04 4.88 13.90
CA ALA A 16 37.94 5.82 14.03
C ALA A 16 36.71 5.20 13.36
N GLY A 17 35.63 5.03 14.13
CA GLY A 17 34.36 4.58 13.60
C GLY A 17 33.91 5.60 12.55
N ASP A 18 33.59 5.10 11.37
CA ASP A 18 32.92 5.85 10.31
C ASP A 18 31.77 6.66 10.93
N ASP A 19 31.81 7.98 10.75
CA ASP A 19 31.00 9.01 11.41
C ASP A 19 29.54 8.99 10.93
N GLY A 20 28.94 7.80 10.87
CA GLY A 20 27.52 7.58 10.59
C GLY A 20 27.04 8.33 9.36
N GLU A 21 27.88 8.48 8.33
CA GLU A 21 27.55 9.24 7.14
C GLU A 21 26.40 8.50 6.43
N ALA A 22 25.20 9.10 6.47
CA ALA A 22 24.01 8.50 5.91
C ALA A 22 24.24 8.31 4.40
N MET A 23 24.36 7.06 3.96
CA MET A 23 24.47 6.74 2.54
C MET A 23 23.36 7.45 1.78
N ALA A 24 23.75 8.30 0.82
CA ALA A 24 22.82 8.92 -0.08
C ALA A 24 21.98 7.81 -0.73
N LYS A 25 20.66 7.91 -0.64
CA LYS A 25 19.75 6.95 -1.29
C LYS A 25 20.13 6.90 -2.76
N SER A 26 20.67 5.77 -3.22
CA SER A 26 20.78 5.52 -4.65
C SER A 26 19.37 5.66 -5.23
N GLU A 27 19.22 6.55 -6.20
CA GLU A 27 17.96 6.84 -6.89
C GLU A 27 17.46 5.65 -7.73
N GLU A 28 18.16 4.51 -7.63
CA GLU A 28 18.04 3.34 -8.49
C GLU A 28 17.07 2.27 -7.97
N ASN A 29 16.51 2.41 -6.76
CA ASN A 29 15.54 1.45 -6.21
C ASN A 29 14.09 1.99 -6.07
N ALA A 30 13.74 3.07 -6.78
CA ALA A 30 12.43 3.72 -6.60
C ALA A 30 11.56 3.84 -7.86
N LYS A 31 11.84 3.07 -8.92
CA LYS A 31 10.99 3.01 -10.12
C LYS A 31 10.91 1.60 -10.69
N GLU A 32 10.58 0.61 -9.87
CA GLU A 32 9.82 -0.51 -10.42
C GLU A 32 8.48 0.10 -10.84
N MET A 33 8.35 0.38 -12.14
CA MET A 33 7.21 1.09 -12.69
C MET A 33 5.95 0.27 -12.42
N ALA A 34 5.21 0.64 -11.37
CA ALA A 34 3.81 0.26 -11.28
C ALA A 34 3.17 0.59 -12.64
N PRO A 35 2.46 -0.34 -13.28
CA PRO A 35 1.95 -0.15 -14.62
C PRO A 35 1.12 1.14 -14.67
N LYS A 36 1.47 2.04 -15.60
CA LYS A 36 0.84 3.37 -15.75
C LYS A 36 -0.66 3.26 -15.99
N LYS A 37 -1.13 2.12 -16.51
CA LYS A 37 -2.54 1.80 -16.71
C LYS A 37 -2.97 0.61 -15.84
N PRO A 38 -4.18 0.66 -15.25
CA PRO A 38 -4.78 -0.53 -14.61
C PRO A 38 -4.81 -1.68 -15.59
N ASN A 39 -4.49 -2.90 -15.14
CA ASN A 39 -4.79 -4.12 -15.87
C ASN A 39 -4.21 -4.19 -17.29
N GLU A 40 -3.11 -3.48 -17.56
CA GLU A 40 -2.50 -3.45 -18.90
C GLU A 40 -2.03 -4.86 -19.30
N GLY A 41 -2.62 -5.41 -20.37
CA GLY A 41 -2.37 -6.78 -20.82
C GLY A 41 -3.10 -7.89 -20.04
N LEU A 42 -3.90 -7.55 -19.02
CA LEU A 42 -4.65 -8.52 -18.23
C LEU A 42 -6.11 -8.60 -18.70
N LYS A 43 -6.58 -9.82 -19.02
CA LYS A 43 -8.00 -10.07 -19.29
C LYS A 43 -8.75 -10.23 -17.98
N LYS A 44 -10.00 -9.72 -17.94
CA LYS A 44 -10.91 -9.98 -16.83
C LYS A 44 -11.19 -11.49 -16.76
N PRO A 45 -11.00 -12.13 -15.60
CA PRO A 45 -11.35 -13.54 -15.41
C PRO A 45 -12.86 -13.76 -15.52
N ASP A 46 -13.28 -14.91 -16.05
CA ASP A 46 -14.70 -15.29 -16.12
C ASP A 46 -15.30 -15.58 -14.74
N ASP A 47 -14.45 -15.99 -13.79
CA ASP A 47 -14.80 -16.28 -12.40
C ASP A 47 -14.71 -15.04 -11.48
N ALA A 48 -14.44 -13.86 -12.04
CA ALA A 48 -14.31 -12.63 -11.25
C ALA A 48 -15.66 -12.19 -10.66
N GLY A 49 -15.69 -12.10 -9.33
CA GLY A 49 -16.86 -11.70 -8.54
C GLY A 49 -16.63 -10.43 -7.76
N TRP A 50 -17.73 -9.79 -7.33
CA TRP A 50 -17.69 -8.64 -6.44
C TRP A 50 -17.69 -9.08 -4.98
N TYR A 51 -16.73 -8.55 -4.24
CA TYR A 51 -16.56 -8.74 -2.80
C TYR A 51 -16.45 -7.40 -2.12
N MET A 52 -16.76 -7.34 -0.82
CA MET A 52 -16.71 -6.10 -0.06
C MET A 52 -15.62 -6.18 1.02
N ALA A 53 -14.59 -5.37 0.87
CA ALA A 53 -13.51 -5.24 1.85
C ALA A 53 -13.85 -4.13 2.85
N VAL A 54 -13.79 -4.48 4.13
CA VAL A 54 -13.86 -3.53 5.25
C VAL A 54 -12.44 -3.09 5.58
N VAL A 55 -12.18 -1.80 5.43
CA VAL A 55 -10.85 -1.20 5.58
C VAL A 55 -10.86 -0.04 6.56
N ARG A 56 -9.68 0.47 6.88
CA ARG A 56 -9.50 1.65 7.72
C ARG A 56 -10.20 2.88 7.14
N VAL A 57 -10.95 3.58 8.01
CA VAL A 57 -11.64 4.85 7.69
C VAL A 57 -10.65 5.87 7.13
N ASN A 58 -11.07 6.65 6.13
CA ASN A 58 -10.31 7.74 5.49
C ASN A 58 -9.07 7.30 4.68
N CYS A 59 -8.83 5.99 4.56
CA CYS A 59 -7.72 5.44 3.79
C CYS A 59 -8.20 4.61 2.60
N GLU A 60 -9.50 4.64 2.27
CA GLU A 60 -10.15 3.76 1.28
C GLU A 60 -9.47 3.86 -0.09
N THR A 61 -9.23 5.08 -0.58
CA THR A 61 -8.56 5.31 -1.87
C THR A 61 -7.13 4.81 -1.85
N ARG A 62 -6.37 5.14 -0.81
CA ARG A 62 -4.96 4.74 -0.67
C ARG A 62 -4.81 3.22 -0.59
N ILE A 63 -5.71 2.56 0.15
CA ILE A 63 -5.71 1.11 0.31
C ILE A 63 -6.13 0.45 -1.01
N ALA A 64 -7.17 0.94 -1.69
CA ALA A 64 -7.59 0.42 -2.99
C ALA A 64 -6.48 0.51 -4.04
N ASP A 65 -5.81 1.66 -4.13
CA ASP A 65 -4.68 1.85 -5.04
C ASP A 65 -3.50 0.94 -4.68
N SER A 66 -3.19 0.78 -3.39
CA SER A 66 -2.15 -0.14 -2.92
C SER A 66 -2.47 -1.61 -3.22
N ILE A 67 -3.73 -2.03 -3.11
CA ILE A 67 -4.18 -3.37 -3.49
C ILE A 67 -3.99 -3.57 -4.99
N ARG A 68 -4.45 -2.60 -5.79
CA ARG A 68 -4.33 -2.66 -7.25
C ARG A 68 -2.88 -2.75 -7.72
N ILE A 69 -1.98 -1.94 -7.15
CA ILE A 69 -0.55 -1.98 -7.51
C ILE A 69 0.05 -3.35 -7.17
N ASN A 70 -0.23 -3.87 -5.98
CA ASN A 70 0.29 -5.17 -5.53
C ASN A 70 -0.23 -6.33 -6.40
N LEU A 71 -1.52 -6.34 -6.72
CA LEU A 71 -2.11 -7.41 -7.55
C LEU A 71 -1.64 -7.34 -9.00
N ASN A 72 -1.51 -6.15 -9.57
CA ASN A 72 -0.99 -5.98 -10.93
C ASN A 72 0.47 -6.41 -11.06
N HIS A 73 1.29 -6.19 -10.02
CA HIS A 73 2.67 -6.69 -9.97
C HIS A 73 2.71 -8.23 -10.03
N ASN A 74 1.74 -8.87 -9.38
CA ASN A 74 1.55 -10.32 -9.44
C ASN A 74 0.83 -10.81 -10.72
N HIS A 75 0.64 -9.96 -11.73
CA HIS A 75 -0.14 -10.22 -12.95
C HIS A 75 -1.58 -10.71 -12.69
N VAL A 76 -2.19 -10.26 -11.58
CA VAL A 76 -3.57 -10.57 -11.23
C VAL A 76 -4.47 -9.41 -11.64
N TRP A 77 -5.53 -9.70 -12.39
CA TRP A 77 -6.54 -8.71 -12.74
C TRP A 77 -7.31 -8.28 -11.48
N PHE A 78 -7.43 -6.98 -11.28
CA PHE A 78 -8.15 -6.39 -10.15
C PHE A 78 -8.86 -5.11 -10.56
N ASP A 79 -10.13 -4.99 -10.18
CA ASP A 79 -10.87 -3.74 -10.28
C ASP A 79 -11.52 -3.41 -8.94
N TYR A 80 -11.77 -2.14 -8.69
CA TYR A 80 -12.36 -1.70 -7.43
C TYR A 80 -13.34 -0.55 -7.63
N TRP A 81 -14.31 -0.47 -6.73
CA TRP A 81 -15.25 0.63 -6.66
C TRP A 81 -15.37 1.15 -5.23
N ILE A 82 -15.33 2.48 -5.09
CA ILE A 82 -15.48 3.16 -3.80
C ILE A 82 -16.77 3.99 -3.86
N PRO A 83 -17.70 3.79 -2.93
CA PRO A 83 -19.00 4.47 -2.93
C PRO A 83 -18.84 5.95 -2.56
N LYS A 84 -18.71 6.79 -3.58
CA LYS A 84 -18.66 8.25 -3.48
C LYS A 84 -19.94 8.86 -4.03
N VAL A 85 -20.47 9.86 -3.33
CA VAL A 85 -21.63 10.64 -3.76
C VAL A 85 -21.20 12.09 -3.99
N LYS A 86 -21.65 12.65 -5.11
CA LYS A 86 -21.45 14.06 -5.45
C LYS A 86 -22.41 14.91 -4.63
N VAL A 87 -21.87 15.67 -3.68
CA VAL A 87 -22.65 16.59 -2.85
C VAL A 87 -22.40 18.03 -3.31
N GLY A 88 -23.47 18.72 -3.64
CA GLY A 88 -23.42 20.16 -3.91
C GLY A 88 -23.33 20.93 -2.60
N TYR A 89 -22.37 21.82 -2.47
CA TYR A 89 -22.26 22.75 -1.36
C TYR A 89 -22.05 24.16 -1.88
N ILE A 90 -22.52 25.14 -1.13
CA ILE A 90 -22.24 26.54 -1.41
C ILE A 90 -20.93 26.86 -0.69
N ASP A 91 -19.93 27.29 -1.45
CA ASP A 91 -18.67 27.75 -0.87
C ASP A 91 -18.90 29.12 -0.22
N LYS A 92 -18.78 29.19 1.10
CA LYS A 92 -19.02 30.42 1.88
C LYS A 92 -18.13 31.59 1.46
N ARG A 93 -16.94 31.31 0.91
CA ARG A 93 -15.99 32.35 0.48
C ARG A 93 -16.32 32.93 -0.89
N SER A 94 -16.81 32.10 -1.81
CA SER A 94 -17.08 32.52 -3.20
C SER A 94 -18.57 32.64 -3.54
N ASN A 95 -19.46 32.23 -2.64
CA ASN A 95 -20.91 32.14 -2.81
C ASN A 95 -21.35 31.39 -4.09
N LYS A 96 -20.47 30.52 -4.61
CA LYS A 96 -20.72 29.70 -5.78
C LYS A 96 -21.05 28.28 -5.35
N ARG A 97 -21.98 27.65 -6.07
CA ARG A 97 -22.28 26.22 -5.92
C ARG A 97 -21.09 25.42 -6.44
N ARG A 98 -20.48 24.63 -5.56
CA ARG A 98 -19.41 23.68 -5.89
C ARG A 98 -19.91 22.27 -5.67
N VAL A 99 -19.38 21.32 -6.43
CA VAL A 99 -19.64 19.90 -6.25
C VAL A 99 -18.39 19.28 -5.64
N LYS A 100 -18.55 18.56 -4.53
CA LYS A 100 -17.48 17.75 -3.94
C LYS A 100 -17.96 16.31 -3.84
N GLU A 101 -17.10 15.39 -4.25
CA GLU A 101 -17.31 13.97 -3.97
C GLU A 101 -16.99 13.70 -2.51
N LYS A 102 -17.99 13.18 -1.79
CA LYS A 102 -17.85 12.72 -0.42
C LYS A 102 -18.10 11.21 -0.40
N LEU A 103 -17.32 10.49 0.41
CA LEU A 103 -17.59 9.08 0.67
C LEU A 103 -18.97 8.95 1.31
N PHE A 104 -19.82 8.10 0.72
CA PHE A 104 -21.16 7.82 1.23
C PHE A 104 -21.14 6.67 2.23
N LEU A 105 -20.38 5.62 1.92
CA LEU A 105 -20.08 4.52 2.83
C LEU A 105 -18.57 4.54 3.11
N SER A 106 -18.18 5.20 4.20
CA SER A 106 -16.80 5.12 4.70
C SER A 106 -16.49 3.67 5.10
N THR A 107 -15.22 3.27 5.03
CA THR A 107 -14.68 1.93 5.35
C THR A 107 -14.93 0.82 4.34
N PHE A 108 -15.77 1.00 3.32
CA PHE A 108 -16.07 -0.06 2.37
C PHE A 108 -15.40 0.17 1.02
N ILE A 109 -14.72 -0.86 0.53
CA ILE A 109 -14.21 -0.94 -0.84
C ILE A 109 -14.87 -2.16 -1.49
N PHE A 110 -15.45 -1.98 -2.67
CA PHE A 110 -15.91 -3.08 -3.50
C PHE A 110 -14.74 -3.54 -4.36
N CYS A 111 -14.40 -4.80 -4.26
CA CYS A 111 -13.27 -5.44 -4.91
C CYS A 111 -13.80 -6.44 -5.93
N ASN A 112 -13.42 -6.30 -7.19
CA ASN A 112 -13.70 -7.27 -8.25
C ASN A 112 -12.46 -8.11 -8.50
N VAL A 113 -12.53 -9.39 -8.15
CA VAL A 113 -11.38 -10.30 -8.18
C VAL A 113 -11.86 -11.75 -8.34
N SER A 114 -11.01 -12.63 -8.86
CA SER A 114 -11.26 -14.08 -8.80
C SER A 114 -11.26 -14.57 -7.34
N PRO A 115 -12.16 -15.49 -6.95
CA PRO A 115 -12.19 -16.08 -5.61
C PRO A 115 -10.84 -16.71 -5.22
N SER A 116 -10.09 -17.26 -6.17
CA SER A 116 -8.77 -17.86 -5.93
C SER A 116 -7.73 -16.86 -5.42
N GLN A 117 -7.91 -15.57 -5.74
CA GLN A 117 -6.99 -14.50 -5.38
C GLN A 117 -7.51 -13.64 -4.21
N LEU A 118 -8.67 -14.00 -3.65
CA LEU A 118 -9.30 -13.24 -2.57
C LEU A 118 -8.46 -13.23 -1.29
N ASP A 119 -7.75 -14.32 -1.01
CA ASP A 119 -6.90 -14.44 0.17
C ASP A 119 -5.76 -13.41 0.20
N LYS A 120 -5.27 -13.00 -0.98
CA LYS A 120 -4.26 -11.92 -1.11
C LYS A 120 -4.77 -10.57 -0.60
N ILE A 121 -6.07 -10.35 -0.63
CA ILE A 121 -6.71 -9.14 -0.10
C ILE A 121 -7.11 -9.36 1.37
N ARG A 122 -7.67 -10.53 1.68
CA ARG A 122 -8.18 -10.89 3.01
C ARG A 122 -7.13 -10.82 4.11
N PHE A 123 -5.90 -11.24 3.83
CA PHE A 123 -4.81 -11.30 4.82
C PHE A 123 -3.98 -10.01 4.91
N ARG A 124 -4.35 -8.94 4.19
CA ARG A 124 -3.67 -7.65 4.35
C ARG A 124 -4.00 -7.05 5.71
N SER A 125 -3.00 -6.48 6.37
CA SER A 125 -3.14 -5.76 7.65
C SER A 125 -4.14 -4.61 7.61
N ASP A 126 -4.33 -4.00 6.44
CA ASP A 126 -5.18 -2.82 6.25
C ASP A 126 -6.66 -3.18 6.01
N VAL A 127 -6.95 -4.48 5.86
CA VAL A 127 -8.27 -5.05 5.63
C VAL A 127 -8.70 -5.77 6.90
N TYR A 128 -9.76 -5.28 7.54
CA TYR A 128 -10.29 -5.87 8.77
C TYR A 128 -11.14 -7.10 8.50
N LYS A 129 -11.93 -7.07 7.42
CA LYS A 129 -12.85 -8.14 7.07
C LYS A 129 -13.15 -8.14 5.58
N MET A 130 -13.21 -9.33 4.99
CA MET A 130 -13.79 -9.52 3.67
C MET A 130 -15.21 -10.06 3.83
N LEU A 131 -16.16 -9.42 3.16
CA LEU A 131 -17.55 -9.81 3.10
C LEU A 131 -17.84 -10.30 1.68
N THR A 132 -18.39 -11.50 1.58
CA THR A 132 -18.92 -12.03 0.33
C THR A 132 -20.31 -11.46 0.12
N MET A 133 -20.61 -10.95 -1.07
CA MET A 133 -22.00 -10.65 -1.40
C MET A 133 -22.80 -11.97 -1.39
N PRO A 134 -23.97 -12.04 -0.74
CA PRO A 134 -24.87 -13.16 -0.96
C PRO A 134 -25.27 -13.18 -2.43
N GLY A 135 -25.12 -14.34 -3.07
CA GLY A 135 -25.54 -14.60 -4.44
C GLY A 135 -27.06 -14.67 -4.57
#